data_AF-A0A410RZD0-F1
#
_entry.id   AF-A0A410RZD0-F1
#
_cell.length_a   1.000
_cell.length_b   1.000
_cell.length_c   1.000
_cell.angle_alpha   90.00
_cell.angle_beta   90.00
_cell.angle_gamma   90.00
#
_symmetry.space_group_name_H-M   'P 1'
#
loop_
_entity.id
_entity.type
_entity.pdbx_description
1 polymer ?
#
loop_
_entity_poly.entity_id
_entity_poly.type
_entity_poly.pdbx_seq_one_letter_code
_entity_poly.pdbx_strand_id
1 'polypeptide(L)'
;MTRNPRFLVTINNWARPKVHVDYHVEFDGHYYSVPYQLVGKQMDLRATASTVELLLGGRRITSHVRSFQRGGHTTQSEHMPKAHQAQAEWTPPRLIEWAKKTGPATAALVEEILRRRVHAQHGFRACLGVLHLNRKYEPQRIEAACARALRLRACTYKSVAAILKNNLDREPVTEEPRPEALPAHGNVRGPGYYH
;
A
#
# COMPACT_ATOMS: atom_id res chain seq x y z
N MET A 1 11.14 -46.68 -16.01
CA MET A 1 10.63 -45.69 -16.98
C MET A 1 9.12 -45.81 -17.04
N THR A 2 8.37 -44.81 -16.56
CA THR A 2 7.24 -44.16 -17.25
C THR A 2 6.60 -43.16 -16.28
N ARG A 3 6.83 -41.87 -16.56
CA ARG A 3 6.19 -40.71 -15.93
C ARG A 3 4.68 -40.76 -16.20
N ASN A 4 3.87 -40.48 -15.19
CA ASN A 4 2.45 -40.16 -15.37
C ASN A 4 2.22 -38.70 -14.93
N PRO A 5 2.09 -37.73 -15.84
CA PRO A 5 1.76 -36.36 -15.48
C PRO A 5 0.24 -36.23 -15.50
N ARG A 6 -0.41 -36.28 -14.34
CA ARG A 6 -1.80 -35.82 -14.21
C ARG A 6 -1.83 -34.44 -13.57
N PHE A 7 -1.80 -33.48 -14.49
CA PHE A 7 -2.38 -32.14 -14.48
C PHE A 7 -2.78 -31.57 -13.11
N LEU A 8 -2.01 -30.54 -12.73
CA LEU A 8 -2.26 -29.64 -11.62
C LEU A 8 -3.68 -29.07 -11.68
N VAL A 9 -4.36 -29.14 -10.54
CA VAL A 9 -5.67 -28.55 -10.29
C VAL A 9 -5.64 -27.06 -10.67
N THR A 10 -6.34 -26.70 -11.75
CA THR A 10 -6.53 -25.29 -12.11
C THR A 10 -7.65 -24.73 -11.22
N ILE A 11 -7.31 -24.27 -10.02
CA ILE A 11 -8.20 -23.38 -9.26
C ILE A 11 -8.26 -22.03 -9.99
N ASN A 12 -9.24 -21.89 -10.89
CA ASN A 12 -9.53 -20.64 -11.57
C ASN A 12 -10.14 -19.66 -10.55
N ASN A 13 -9.30 -18.87 -9.88
CA ASN A 13 -9.77 -17.83 -9.00
C ASN A 13 -10.21 -16.63 -9.86
N TRP A 14 -11.52 -16.42 -9.96
CA TRP A 14 -12.10 -15.23 -10.57
C TRP A 14 -12.40 -14.17 -9.52
N ALA A 15 -12.16 -12.91 -9.85
CA ALA A 15 -12.53 -11.76 -9.03
C ALA A 15 -13.02 -10.60 -9.92
N ARG A 16 -13.70 -9.63 -9.32
CA ARG A 16 -14.17 -8.42 -10.03
C ARG A 16 -13.65 -7.12 -9.43
N PRO A 17 -12.33 -6.88 -9.43
CA PRO A 17 -11.77 -5.69 -8.82
C PRO A 17 -12.11 -4.42 -9.62
N LYS A 18 -12.32 -3.33 -8.89
CA LYS A 18 -12.43 -1.99 -9.47
C LYS A 18 -11.03 -1.39 -9.65
N VAL A 19 -10.78 -0.79 -10.81
CA VAL A 19 -9.56 -0.03 -11.07
C VAL A 19 -9.58 1.23 -10.21
N HIS A 20 -8.55 1.38 -9.39
CA HIS A 20 -8.45 2.47 -8.46
C HIS A 20 -7.72 3.68 -9.08
N VAL A 21 -7.73 4.84 -8.42
CA VAL A 21 -7.26 6.12 -8.99
C VAL A 21 -5.76 6.14 -9.32
N ASP A 22 -5.02 5.22 -8.72
CA ASP A 22 -3.62 4.91 -8.97
C ASP A 22 -3.45 3.92 -10.11
N TYR A 23 -4.46 3.71 -10.97
CA TYR A 23 -4.47 2.80 -12.12
C TYR A 23 -4.08 1.34 -11.79
N HIS A 24 -4.34 0.91 -10.56
CA HIS A 24 -4.11 -0.46 -10.12
C HIS A 24 -5.40 -1.15 -9.67
N VAL A 25 -5.44 -2.48 -9.83
CA VAL A 25 -6.40 -3.39 -9.20
C VAL A 25 -5.70 -4.16 -8.08
N GLU A 26 -6.47 -4.59 -7.07
CA GLU A 26 -5.94 -5.42 -5.98
C GLU A 26 -6.41 -6.86 -6.16
N PHE A 27 -5.49 -7.80 -5.99
CA PHE A 27 -5.78 -9.23 -5.87
C PHE A 27 -4.82 -9.86 -4.87
N ASP A 28 -5.36 -10.62 -3.91
CA ASP A 28 -4.62 -11.24 -2.81
C ASP A 28 -3.69 -10.29 -2.03
N GLY A 29 -4.05 -9.01 -1.96
CA GLY A 29 -3.26 -7.98 -1.29
C GLY A 29 -2.03 -7.53 -2.08
N HIS A 30 -1.89 -7.90 -3.34
CA HIS A 30 -0.91 -7.34 -4.29
C HIS A 30 -1.60 -6.45 -5.32
N TYR A 31 -0.90 -5.44 -5.82
CA TYR A 31 -1.45 -4.46 -6.75
C TYR A 31 -0.89 -4.66 -8.16
N TYR A 32 -1.76 -4.71 -9.16
CA TYR A 32 -1.39 -4.91 -10.57
C TYR A 32 -1.86 -3.73 -11.40
N SER A 33 -0.96 -3.14 -12.20
CA SER A 33 -1.31 -1.97 -13.00
C SER A 33 -2.21 -2.33 -14.18
N VAL A 34 -3.03 -1.39 -14.60
CA VAL A 34 -3.83 -1.42 -15.83
C VAL A 34 -3.69 -0.08 -16.55
N PRO A 35 -3.97 -0.02 -17.87
CA PRO A 35 -4.00 1.25 -18.58
C PRO A 35 -4.85 2.29 -17.85
N TYR A 36 -4.30 3.49 -17.64
CA TYR A 36 -4.94 4.54 -16.84
C TYR A 36 -6.33 4.96 -17.32
N GLN A 37 -6.65 4.77 -18.61
CA GLN A 37 -7.97 5.07 -19.17
C GLN A 37 -9.08 4.19 -18.55
N LEU A 38 -8.69 3.14 -17.82
CA LEU A 38 -9.60 2.22 -17.16
C LEU A 38 -9.88 2.60 -15.70
N VAL A 39 -9.31 3.68 -15.17
CA VAL A 39 -9.60 4.17 -13.81
C VAL A 39 -11.11 4.27 -13.59
N GLY A 40 -11.58 3.70 -12.46
CA GLY A 40 -12.99 3.68 -12.10
C GLY A 40 -13.81 2.54 -12.74
N LYS A 41 -13.28 1.84 -13.76
CA LYS A 41 -13.98 0.69 -14.37
C LYS A 41 -13.86 -0.56 -13.50
N GLN A 42 -14.82 -1.45 -13.62
CA GLN A 42 -14.77 -2.79 -13.03
C GLN A 42 -14.17 -3.77 -14.04
N MET A 43 -13.21 -4.58 -13.60
CA MET A 43 -12.50 -5.55 -14.42
C MET A 43 -12.90 -6.95 -14.00
N ASP A 44 -12.93 -7.90 -14.93
CA ASP A 44 -12.89 -9.32 -14.60
C ASP A 44 -11.42 -9.73 -14.45
N LEU A 45 -11.08 -10.38 -13.33
CA LEU A 45 -9.75 -10.86 -13.05
C LEU A 45 -9.77 -12.39 -13.03
N ARG A 46 -8.89 -13.01 -13.80
CA ARG A 46 -8.64 -14.45 -13.76
C ARG A 46 -7.23 -14.70 -13.24
N ALA A 47 -7.11 -15.46 -12.16
CA ALA A 47 -5.83 -15.81 -11.57
C ALA A 47 -5.55 -17.32 -11.67
N THR A 48 -4.32 -17.64 -12.04
CA THR A 48 -3.73 -18.98 -11.98
C THR A 48 -2.65 -19.01 -10.89
N ALA A 49 -1.95 -20.13 -10.73
CA ALA A 49 -0.84 -20.23 -9.77
C ALA A 49 0.27 -19.19 -10.02
N SER A 50 0.50 -18.80 -11.28
CA SER A 50 1.63 -17.95 -11.68
C SER A 50 1.25 -16.64 -12.36
N THR A 51 -0.03 -16.44 -12.71
CA THR A 51 -0.44 -15.33 -13.57
C THR A 51 -1.73 -14.71 -13.08
N VAL A 52 -1.81 -13.38 -13.20
CA VAL A 52 -3.05 -12.60 -13.04
C VAL A 52 -3.37 -11.96 -14.38
N GLU A 53 -4.54 -12.28 -14.92
CA GLU A 53 -5.06 -11.71 -16.16
C GLU A 53 -6.23 -10.79 -15.86
N LEU A 54 -6.24 -9.64 -16.52
CA LEU A 54 -7.26 -8.61 -16.37
C LEU A 54 -8.02 -8.46 -17.68
N LEU A 55 -9.32 -8.66 -17.62
CA LEU A 55 -10.23 -8.69 -18.76
C LEU A 55 -11.31 -7.62 -18.60
N LEU A 56 -11.78 -7.09 -19.73
CA LEU A 56 -12.92 -6.19 -19.80
C LEU A 56 -13.83 -6.66 -20.95
N GLY A 57 -15.08 -7.00 -20.64
CA GLY A 57 -16.02 -7.54 -21.64
C GLY A 57 -15.52 -8.83 -22.29
N GLY A 58 -14.87 -9.72 -21.53
CA GLY A 58 -14.32 -10.98 -22.02
C GLY A 58 -12.99 -10.88 -22.80
N ARG A 59 -12.52 -9.67 -23.12
CA ARG A 59 -11.22 -9.46 -23.79
C ARG A 59 -10.13 -9.22 -22.76
N ARG A 60 -9.01 -9.94 -22.87
CA ARG A 60 -7.81 -9.69 -22.05
C ARG A 60 -7.20 -8.34 -22.41
N ILE A 61 -7.07 -7.49 -21.41
CA ILE A 61 -6.44 -6.17 -21.50
C ILE A 61 -4.95 -6.28 -21.17
N THR A 62 -4.61 -6.94 -20.06
CA THR A 62 -3.22 -7.11 -19.63
C THR A 62 -3.06 -8.39 -18.79
N SER A 63 -1.83 -8.84 -18.64
CA SER A 63 -1.45 -9.98 -17.80
C SER A 63 -0.17 -9.68 -17.04
N HIS A 64 -0.08 -10.18 -15.82
CA HIS A 64 1.06 -10.00 -14.93
C HIS A 64 1.51 -11.33 -14.35
N VAL A 65 2.79 -11.44 -14.01
CA VAL A 65 3.26 -12.51 -13.13
C VAL A 65 2.61 -12.32 -11.76
N ARG A 66 1.97 -13.37 -11.24
CA ARG A 66 1.32 -13.32 -9.92
C ARG A 66 2.39 -13.22 -8.85
N SER A 67 2.25 -12.21 -7.99
CA SER A 67 3.04 -12.04 -6.79
C SER A 67 2.16 -12.23 -5.55
N PHE A 68 2.72 -12.92 -4.56
CA PHE A 68 2.12 -13.11 -3.24
C PHE A 68 2.66 -12.11 -2.21
N GLN A 69 3.54 -11.19 -2.62
CA GLN A 69 4.08 -10.15 -1.75
C GLN A 69 2.98 -9.12 -1.43
N ARG A 70 2.40 -9.21 -0.24
CA ARG A 70 1.35 -8.29 0.20
C ARG A 70 1.86 -6.85 0.29
N GLY A 71 1.09 -5.91 -0.25
CA GLY A 71 1.43 -4.49 -0.32
C GLY A 71 2.39 -4.11 -1.45
N GLY A 72 2.91 -5.09 -2.20
CA GLY A 72 3.75 -4.88 -3.37
C GLY A 72 2.94 -4.42 -4.59
N HIS A 73 3.64 -3.88 -5.58
CA HIS A 73 3.07 -3.47 -6.86
C HIS A 73 3.83 -4.16 -8.01
N THR A 74 3.08 -4.70 -8.96
CA THR A 74 3.59 -5.11 -10.26
C THR A 74 3.08 -4.12 -11.29
N THR A 75 3.98 -3.23 -11.72
CA THR A 75 3.63 -2.08 -12.55
C THR A 75 4.34 -2.17 -13.89
N GLN A 76 3.57 -2.19 -14.97
CA GLN A 76 4.07 -2.02 -16.33
C GLN A 76 4.05 -0.53 -16.69
N SER A 77 5.19 0.00 -17.16
CA SER A 77 5.34 1.43 -17.46
C SER A 77 4.41 1.93 -18.57
N GLU A 78 4.05 1.07 -19.52
CA GLU A 78 3.10 1.37 -20.62
C GLU A 78 1.68 1.68 -20.14
N HIS A 79 1.33 1.26 -18.92
CA HIS A 79 0.02 1.55 -18.32
C HIS A 79 -0.06 2.97 -17.73
N MET A 80 1.09 3.62 -17.52
CA MET A 80 1.14 4.97 -16.96
C MET A 80 0.72 6.01 -18.02
N PRO A 81 -0.02 7.07 -17.65
CA PRO A 81 -0.31 8.17 -18.56
C PRO A 81 0.97 8.85 -19.06
N LYS A 82 1.07 9.06 -20.38
CA LYS A 82 2.17 9.80 -21.01
C LYS A 82 2.19 11.30 -20.63
N ALA A 83 1.10 11.83 -20.09
CA ALA A 83 1.00 13.22 -19.62
C ALA A 83 0.12 13.29 -18.37
N HIS A 84 0.71 13.12 -17.19
CA HIS A 84 -0.01 13.05 -15.92
C HIS A 84 0.00 14.39 -15.16
N GLN A 85 -0.34 15.52 -15.80
CA GLN A 85 -0.30 16.82 -15.10
C GLN A 85 -1.59 17.64 -15.10
N ALA A 86 -2.50 17.51 -16.07
CA ALA A 86 -3.56 18.51 -16.22
C ALA A 86 -4.99 18.11 -15.79
N GLN A 87 -5.31 16.81 -15.67
CA GLN A 87 -6.72 16.36 -15.52
C GLN A 87 -6.96 15.26 -14.48
N ALA A 88 -5.97 14.92 -13.65
CA ALA A 88 -6.18 13.92 -12.61
C ALA A 88 -7.06 14.50 -11.49
N GLU A 89 -8.17 13.83 -11.15
CA GLU A 89 -9.00 14.20 -9.99
C GLU A 89 -8.18 14.29 -8.69
N TRP A 90 -7.08 13.53 -8.60
CA TRP A 90 -6.24 13.41 -7.41
C TRP A 90 -4.78 13.74 -7.72
N THR A 91 -4.21 14.68 -6.96
CA THR A 91 -2.80 15.06 -6.97
C THR A 91 -2.24 15.03 -5.54
N PRO A 92 -0.91 14.89 -5.35
CA PRO A 92 -0.32 14.91 -4.01
C PRO A 92 -0.71 16.17 -3.21
N PRO A 93 -0.61 17.40 -3.76
CA PRO A 93 -1.03 18.60 -3.03
C PRO A 93 -2.51 18.59 -2.65
N ARG A 94 -3.39 18.11 -3.54
CA ARG A 94 -4.84 18.05 -3.27
C ARG A 94 -5.18 17.05 -2.16
N LEU A 95 -4.48 15.91 -2.09
CA LEU A 95 -4.64 14.94 -1.01
C LEU A 95 -4.20 15.51 0.34
N ILE A 96 -3.06 16.20 0.36
CA ILE A 96 -2.55 16.85 1.58
C ILE A 96 -3.52 17.96 2.02
N GLU A 97 -4.00 18.78 1.09
CA GLU A 97 -4.96 19.85 1.40
C GLU A 97 -6.29 19.31 1.93
N TRP A 98 -6.77 18.18 1.40
CA TRP A 98 -7.94 17.52 1.95
C TRP A 98 -7.67 16.98 3.36
N ALA A 99 -6.51 16.37 3.59
CA ALA A 99 -6.11 15.83 4.89
C ALA A 99 -6.05 16.92 5.99
N LYS A 100 -5.65 18.15 5.64
CA LYS A 100 -5.67 19.30 6.57
C LYS A 100 -7.06 19.61 7.13
N LYS A 101 -8.14 19.26 6.41
CA LYS A 101 -9.51 19.42 6.91
C LYS A 101 -9.81 18.53 8.12
N THR A 102 -9.09 17.41 8.26
CA THR A 102 -9.15 16.55 9.45
C THR A 102 -8.20 17.06 10.52
N GLY A 103 -6.97 17.43 10.14
CA GLY A 103 -6.00 18.07 11.02
C GLY A 103 -4.54 17.96 10.54
N PRO A 104 -3.61 18.64 11.23
CA PRO A 104 -2.21 18.71 10.84
C PRO A 104 -1.48 17.35 10.86
N ALA A 105 -1.75 16.48 11.83
CA ALA A 105 -1.14 15.15 11.91
C ALA A 105 -1.65 14.24 10.78
N THR A 106 -2.92 14.35 10.41
CA THR A 106 -3.47 13.63 9.24
C THR A 106 -2.77 14.08 7.96
N ALA A 107 -2.56 15.39 7.78
CA ALA A 107 -1.82 15.93 6.64
C ALA A 107 -0.36 15.45 6.59
N ALA A 108 0.35 15.51 7.72
CA ALA A 108 1.72 15.02 7.84
C ALA A 108 1.84 13.51 7.57
N LEU A 109 0.87 12.72 8.03
CA LEU A 109 0.82 11.28 7.73
C LEU A 109 0.64 11.02 6.23
N VAL A 110 -0.29 11.74 5.58
CA VAL A 110 -0.53 11.62 4.14
C VAL A 110 0.73 11.98 3.35
N GLU A 111 1.40 13.08 3.71
CA GLU A 111 2.66 13.47 3.10
C GLU A 111 3.74 12.39 3.27
N GLU A 112 3.88 11.84 4.48
CA GLU A 112 4.85 10.78 4.76
C GLU A 112 4.56 9.49 3.98
N ILE A 113 3.29 9.12 3.82
CA ILE A 113 2.89 7.97 2.99
C ILE A 113 3.33 8.18 1.53
N LEU A 114 3.11 9.38 0.98
CA LEU A 114 3.46 9.71 -0.40
C LEU A 114 4.99 9.75 -0.59
N ARG A 115 5.70 10.37 0.35
CA ARG A 115 7.17 10.55 0.32
C ARG A 115 7.94 9.22 0.32
N ARG A 116 7.43 8.20 1.01
CA ARG A 116 8.07 6.87 1.07
C ARG A 116 7.96 6.04 -0.21
N ARG A 117 7.20 6.50 -1.20
CA ARG A 117 6.96 5.74 -2.45
C ARG A 117 7.84 6.28 -3.57
N VAL A 118 8.40 5.37 -4.37
CA VAL A 118 9.13 5.72 -5.60
C VAL A 118 8.26 6.55 -6.56
N HIS A 119 6.97 6.22 -6.61
CA HIS A 119 5.96 6.98 -7.34
C HIS A 119 4.84 7.36 -6.37
N ALA A 120 4.58 8.66 -6.20
CA ALA A 120 3.58 9.17 -5.27
C ALA A 120 2.18 8.57 -5.51
N GLN A 121 1.86 8.24 -6.77
CA GLN A 121 0.60 7.62 -7.18
C GLN A 121 0.35 6.30 -6.43
N HIS A 122 1.39 5.51 -6.13
CA HIS A 122 1.27 4.26 -5.37
C HIS A 122 0.87 4.49 -3.89
N GLY A 123 0.95 5.74 -3.41
CA GLY A 123 0.45 6.13 -2.10
C GLY A 123 -1.02 6.58 -2.11
N PHE A 124 -1.61 6.89 -3.28
CA PHE A 124 -2.93 7.53 -3.36
C PHE A 124 -4.02 6.64 -2.75
N ARG A 125 -3.99 5.33 -3.01
CA ARG A 125 -4.92 4.37 -2.39
C ARG A 125 -4.85 4.40 -0.87
N ALA A 126 -3.65 4.43 -0.31
CA ALA A 126 -3.48 4.49 1.14
C ALA A 126 -3.96 5.83 1.72
N CYS A 127 -3.63 6.95 1.08
CA CYS A 127 -4.05 8.27 1.51
C CYS A 127 -5.58 8.42 1.46
N LEU A 128 -6.22 8.03 0.36
CA LEU A 128 -7.68 8.03 0.25
C LEU A 128 -8.33 7.08 1.27
N GLY A 129 -7.69 5.93 1.54
CA GLY A 129 -8.13 5.03 2.61
C GLY A 129 -8.15 5.71 3.98
N VAL A 130 -7.11 6.48 4.32
CA VAL A 130 -7.06 7.27 5.56
C VAL A 130 -8.15 8.34 5.57
N LEU A 131 -8.30 9.10 4.48
CA LEU A 131 -9.30 10.17 4.39
C LEU A 131 -10.74 9.65 4.50
N HIS A 132 -11.02 8.46 3.94
CA HIS A 132 -12.33 7.81 4.03
C HIS A 132 -12.65 7.20 5.40
N LEU A 133 -11.72 7.19 6.36
CA LEU A 133 -12.03 6.79 7.74
C LEU A 133 -13.06 7.74 8.38
N ASN A 134 -13.21 8.96 7.85
CA ASN A 134 -14.23 9.92 8.27
C ASN A 134 -15.67 9.40 8.12
N ARG A 135 -15.89 8.35 7.31
CA ARG A 135 -17.21 7.71 7.18
C ARG A 135 -17.60 6.89 8.41
N LYS A 136 -16.64 6.56 9.27
CA LYS A 136 -16.82 5.68 10.43
C LYS A 136 -16.35 6.30 11.75
N TYR A 137 -15.39 7.21 11.70
CA TYR A 137 -14.77 7.79 12.88
C TYR A 137 -14.82 9.31 12.81
N GLU A 138 -15.00 9.94 13.98
CA GLU A 138 -14.96 11.39 14.13
C GLU A 138 -13.57 11.95 13.76
N PRO A 139 -13.49 13.16 13.18
CA PRO A 139 -12.23 13.77 12.77
C PRO A 139 -11.16 13.81 13.87
N GLN A 140 -11.56 14.07 15.12
CA GLN A 140 -10.66 14.14 16.28
C GLN A 140 -9.98 12.79 16.57
N ARG A 141 -10.72 11.69 16.40
CA ARG A 141 -10.16 10.34 16.58
C ARG A 141 -9.17 10.01 15.48
N ILE A 142 -9.49 10.36 14.23
CA ILE A 142 -8.62 10.14 13.09
C ILE A 142 -7.32 10.92 13.28
N GLU A 143 -7.43 12.19 13.67
CA GLU A 143 -6.28 13.05 13.92
C GLU A 143 -5.37 12.49 15.03
N ALA A 144 -5.94 12.06 16.16
CA ALA A 144 -5.20 11.42 17.24
C ALA A 144 -4.53 10.10 16.79
N ALA A 145 -5.22 9.30 15.98
CA ALA A 145 -4.67 8.07 15.42
C ALA A 145 -3.51 8.34 14.45
N CYS A 146 -3.62 9.35 13.60
CA CYS A 146 -2.56 9.80 12.70
C CYS A 146 -1.34 10.30 13.49
N ALA A 147 -1.55 11.10 14.53
CA ALA A 147 -0.49 11.57 15.42
C ALA A 147 0.24 10.41 16.11
N ARG A 148 -0.51 9.42 16.62
CA ARG A 148 0.07 8.21 17.22
C ARG A 148 0.85 7.39 16.19
N ALA A 149 0.32 7.21 14.98
CA ALA A 149 1.00 6.50 13.90
C ALA A 149 2.32 7.18 13.49
N LEU A 150 2.34 8.51 13.41
CA LEU A 150 3.54 9.31 13.14
C LEU A 150 4.60 9.12 14.22
N ARG A 151 4.22 9.21 15.50
CA ARG A 151 5.13 8.99 16.63
C ARG A 151 5.77 7.60 16.60
N LEU A 152 4.98 6.58 16.28
CA LEU A 152 5.44 5.20 16.15
C LEU A 152 6.16 4.91 14.82
N ARG A 153 6.30 5.91 13.93
CA ARG A 153 6.80 5.78 12.55
C ARG A 153 6.05 4.74 11.70
N ALA A 154 4.87 4.34 12.15
CA ALA A 154 4.00 3.34 11.55
C ALA A 154 3.03 3.99 10.54
N CYS A 155 3.58 4.72 9.57
CA CYS A 155 2.82 5.55 8.64
C CYS A 155 2.19 4.74 7.50
N THR A 156 1.19 3.92 7.84
CA THR A 156 0.39 3.16 6.86
C THR A 156 -1.09 3.24 7.20
N TYR A 157 -1.95 3.12 6.19
CA TYR A 157 -3.40 3.01 6.39
C TYR A 157 -3.77 1.90 7.39
N LYS A 158 -3.12 0.72 7.29
CA LYS A 158 -3.39 -0.42 8.17
C LYS A 158 -3.10 -0.08 9.63
N SER A 159 -2.00 0.63 9.89
CA SER A 159 -1.62 1.05 11.23
C SER A 159 -2.66 2.01 11.81
N VAL A 160 -3.08 3.04 11.05
CA VAL A 160 -4.12 3.98 11.49
C VAL A 160 -5.45 3.26 11.74
N ALA A 161 -5.85 2.39 10.82
CA ALA A 161 -7.07 1.60 10.97
C ALA A 161 -7.02 0.68 12.21
N ALA A 162 -5.86 0.07 12.50
CA ALA A 162 -5.67 -0.74 13.69
C ALA A 162 -5.71 0.08 14.98
N ILE A 163 -5.06 1.25 14.99
CA ILE A 163 -5.10 2.19 16.13
C ILE A 163 -6.54 2.56 16.46
N LEU A 164 -7.34 2.97 15.46
CA LEU A 164 -8.75 3.33 15.63
C LEU A 164 -9.61 2.13 16.05
N LYS A 165 -9.40 0.96 15.44
CA LYS A 165 -10.15 -0.26 15.73
C LYS A 165 -9.96 -0.70 17.19
N ASN A 166 -8.74 -0.57 17.70
CA ASN A 166 -8.38 -0.97 19.06
C ASN A 166 -8.49 0.18 20.08
N ASN A 167 -9.02 1.34 19.68
CA ASN A 167 -9.16 2.54 20.52
C ASN A 167 -7.84 3.10 21.10
N LEU A 168 -6.70 2.75 20.49
CA LEU A 168 -5.38 3.21 20.92
C LEU A 168 -5.20 4.72 20.68
N ASP A 169 -6.06 5.35 19.88
CA ASP A 169 -6.13 6.80 19.72
C ASP A 169 -6.53 7.55 21.01
N ARG A 170 -7.10 6.83 21.99
CA ARG A 170 -7.57 7.39 23.27
C ARG A 170 -6.64 7.11 24.45
N GLU A 171 -5.64 6.27 24.23
CA GLU A 171 -4.69 5.88 25.26
C GLU A 171 -3.45 6.77 25.22
N PRO A 172 -2.77 6.96 26.37
CA PRO A 172 -1.44 7.56 26.37
C PRO A 172 -0.50 6.72 25.50
N VAL A 173 0.42 7.39 24.82
CA VAL A 173 1.50 6.71 24.09
C VAL A 173 2.60 6.44 25.10
N THR A 174 2.67 5.21 25.61
CA THR A 174 3.82 4.76 26.39
C THR A 174 5.00 4.65 25.44
N GLU A 175 6.00 5.52 25.61
CA GLU A 175 7.29 5.35 24.94
C GLU A 175 7.98 4.17 25.60
N GLU A 176 8.14 3.06 24.88
CA GLU A 176 9.21 2.13 25.23
C GLU A 176 10.53 2.90 25.05
N PRO A 177 11.41 2.93 26.06
CA PRO A 177 12.68 3.63 25.95
C PRO A 177 13.40 3.09 24.72
N ARG A 178 13.73 4.02 23.81
CA ARG A 178 14.63 3.74 22.70
C ARG A 178 15.88 3.12 23.32
N PRO A 179 16.35 1.93 22.90
CA PRO A 179 17.58 1.40 23.46
C PRO A 179 18.65 2.47 23.24
N GLU A 180 19.12 3.06 24.35
CA GLU A 180 20.26 3.96 24.32
C GLU A 180 21.37 3.24 23.56
N ALA A 181 22.08 3.98 22.71
CA ALA A 181 23.22 3.44 21.99
C ALA A 181 24.09 2.67 23.00
N LEU A 182 24.29 1.37 22.74
CA LEU A 182 25.14 0.54 23.57
C LEU A 182 26.46 1.29 23.79
N PRO A 183 26.94 1.43 25.04
CA PRO A 183 28.24 2.05 25.27
C PRO A 183 29.28 1.33 24.42
N ALA A 184 30.14 2.10 23.76
CA ALA A 184 31.21 1.55 22.94
C ALA A 184 32.15 0.73 23.83
N HIS A 185 31.96 -0.60 23.88
CA HIS A 185 32.89 -1.49 24.53
C HIS A 185 34.10 -1.68 23.60
N GLY A 186 35.27 -1.22 24.04
CA GLY A 186 36.56 -1.31 23.33
C GLY A 186 37.15 -2.72 23.26
N ASN A 187 36.34 -3.76 23.04
CA ASN A 187 36.83 -5.14 22.92
C ASN A 187 37.04 -5.53 21.45
N VAL A 188 37.99 -4.85 20.80
CA VAL A 188 38.64 -5.39 19.60
C VAL A 188 39.72 -6.35 20.08
N ARG A 189 39.38 -7.64 20.21
CA ARG A 189 40.40 -8.69 20.30
C ARG A 189 40.96 -8.90 18.89
N GLY A 190 42.18 -8.40 18.66
CA GLY A 190 42.89 -8.56 17.40
C GLY A 190 43.21 -10.03 17.08
N PRO A 191 43.42 -10.37 15.80
CA PRO A 191 43.61 -11.74 15.31
C PRO A 191 45.01 -12.34 15.61
N GLY A 192 45.63 -12.00 16.74
CA GLY A 192 46.95 -12.51 17.15
C GLY A 192 46.91 -13.76 18.04
N TYR A 193 45.85 -14.57 17.98
CA TYR A 193 45.57 -15.65 18.95
C TYR A 193 45.48 -17.05 18.35
N TYR A 194 46.12 -17.29 17.21
CA TYR A 194 46.42 -18.65 16.76
C TYR A 194 47.90 -18.74 16.41
N HIS A 195 48.60 -19.60 17.15
CA HIS A 195 49.96 -20.05 16.89
C HIS A 195 50.06 -20.84 15.59
#